data_AF-A0A846X7B7-F1
#
_entry.id   AF-A0A846X7B7-F1
#
_cell.length_a   1.000
_cell.length_b   1.000
_cell.length_c   1.000
_cell.angle_alpha   90.00
_cell.angle_beta   90.00
_cell.angle_gamma   90.00
#
_symmetry.space_group_name_H-M   'P 1'
#
loop_
_entity.id
_entity.type
_entity.pdbx_description
1 polymer ?
#
loop_
_entity_poly.entity_id
_entity_poly.type
_entity_poly.pdbx_seq_one_letter_code
_entity_poly.pdbx_strand_id
1 'polypeptide(L)'
;MHVTTTICDPWIERQIHRGALAPGARGMSRDEAAAQYNEANALNPTDDDYLYTPGQAQVVARDALATIGIEVADDARVLLTDGRAGPRAGAYLLNPGQVETAVEQHRLITGESLSADAVIASLPWA
;
A
#
# COMPACT_ATOMS: atom_id res chain seq x y z
N MET A 1 -38.99 -0.02 -12.80
CA MET A 1 -37.99 -0.74 -11.99
C MET A 1 -36.70 0.06 -12.04
N HIS A 2 -36.30 0.68 -10.93
CA HIS A 2 -35.00 1.36 -10.85
C HIS A 2 -33.92 0.30 -10.62
N VAL A 3 -32.96 0.17 -11.53
CA VAL A 3 -31.76 -0.65 -11.30
C VAL A 3 -30.80 0.21 -10.50
N THR A 4 -30.58 -0.13 -9.23
CA THR A 4 -29.55 0.51 -8.41
C THR A 4 -28.20 -0.01 -8.88
N THR A 5 -27.43 0.81 -9.59
CA THR A 5 -26.05 0.46 -9.94
C THR A 5 -25.19 0.62 -8.69
N THR A 6 -24.87 -0.49 -8.02
CA THR A 6 -23.84 -0.49 -6.98
C THR A 6 -22.50 -0.23 -7.65
N ILE A 7 -21.90 0.94 -7.38
CA ILE A 7 -20.50 1.20 -7.76
C ILE A 7 -19.65 0.33 -6.84
N CYS A 8 -19.12 -0.78 -7.37
CA CYS A 8 -18.17 -1.60 -6.63
C CYS A 8 -16.81 -0.90 -6.57
N ASP A 9 -16.17 -0.91 -5.40
CA ASP A 9 -14.82 -0.38 -5.25
C ASP A 9 -13.81 -1.27 -6.02
N PRO A 10 -13.05 -0.71 -6.98
CA PRO A 10 -12.14 -1.51 -7.82
C PRO A 10 -11.00 -2.20 -7.05
N TRP A 11 -10.57 -1.65 -5.91
CA TRP A 11 -9.58 -2.31 -5.07
C TRP A 11 -10.19 -3.50 -4.34
N ILE A 12 -11.40 -3.35 -3.77
CA ILE A 12 -12.13 -4.46 -3.15
C ILE A 12 -12.33 -5.61 -4.14
N GLU A 13 -12.82 -5.32 -5.35
CA GLU A 13 -13.05 -6.36 -6.36
C GLU A 13 -11.75 -7.07 -6.78
N ARG A 14 -10.64 -6.33 -6.88
CA ARG A 14 -9.33 -6.93 -7.17
C ARG A 14 -8.90 -7.88 -6.06
N GLN A 15 -9.08 -7.52 -4.79
CA GLN A 15 -8.72 -8.39 -3.67
C GLN A 15 -9.64 -9.61 -3.57
N ILE A 16 -10.92 -9.46 -3.88
CA ILE A 16 -11.84 -10.60 -4.01
C ILE A 16 -11.36 -11.54 -5.12
N HIS A 17 -10.98 -11.00 -6.28
CA HIS A 17 -10.47 -11.82 -7.39
C HIS A 17 -9.16 -12.53 -7.05
N ARG A 18 -8.30 -11.91 -6.23
CA ARG A 18 -7.06 -12.52 -5.71
C ARG A 18 -7.31 -13.55 -4.60
N GLY A 19 -8.54 -13.68 -4.11
CA GLY A 19 -8.88 -14.56 -2.99
C GLY A 19 -8.48 -14.04 -1.61
N ALA A 20 -7.95 -12.80 -1.52
CA ALA A 20 -7.62 -12.17 -0.25
C ALA A 20 -8.88 -11.74 0.52
N LEU A 21 -9.90 -11.22 -0.18
CA LEU A 21 -11.17 -10.83 0.45
C LEU A 21 -12.31 -11.75 0.02
N ALA A 22 -13.26 -12.00 0.94
CA ALA A 22 -14.50 -12.70 0.61
C ALA A 22 -15.47 -11.77 -0.16
N PRO A 23 -16.40 -12.31 -0.97
CA PRO A 23 -17.45 -11.53 -1.66
C PRO A 23 -18.27 -10.60 -0.75
N GLY A 24 -18.36 -10.92 0.56
CA GLY A 24 -19.02 -10.10 1.56
C GLY A 24 -18.34 -8.77 1.87
N ALA A 25 -17.10 -8.55 1.41
CA ALA A 25 -16.42 -7.27 1.53
C ALA A 25 -17.02 -6.17 0.62
N ARG A 26 -17.90 -6.55 -0.32
CA ARG A 26 -18.62 -5.57 -1.15
C ARG A 26 -19.51 -4.70 -0.28
N GLY A 27 -19.24 -3.39 -0.29
CA GLY A 27 -19.95 -2.40 0.52
C GLY A 27 -19.21 -1.98 1.79
N MET A 28 -18.09 -2.61 2.12
CA MET A 28 -17.14 -2.11 3.12
C MET A 28 -16.28 -1.00 2.54
N SER A 29 -15.79 -0.12 3.41
CA SER A 29 -14.64 0.71 3.06
C SER A 29 -13.38 -0.16 2.90
N ARG A 30 -12.37 0.38 2.20
CA ARG A 30 -11.09 -0.33 2.03
C ARG A 30 -10.42 -0.61 3.37
N ASP A 31 -10.48 0.36 4.28
CA ASP A 31 -9.83 0.27 5.59
C ASP A 31 -10.52 -0.79 6.47
N GLU A 32 -11.86 -0.84 6.47
CA GLU A 32 -12.62 -1.88 7.18
C GLU A 32 -12.31 -3.28 6.62
N ALA A 33 -12.29 -3.43 5.29
CA ALA A 33 -12.02 -4.72 4.66
C ALA A 33 -10.57 -5.21 4.92
N ALA A 34 -9.59 -4.30 4.84
CA ALA A 34 -8.20 -4.60 5.18
C ALA A 34 -8.05 -4.96 6.66
N ALA A 35 -8.65 -4.18 7.56
CA ALA A 35 -8.62 -4.44 9.00
C ALA A 35 -9.24 -5.81 9.34
N GLN A 36 -10.41 -6.12 8.78
CA GLN A 36 -11.06 -7.41 8.98
C GLN A 36 -10.18 -8.57 8.48
N TYR A 37 -9.55 -8.43 7.31
CA TYR A 37 -8.65 -9.44 6.77
C TYR A 37 -7.42 -9.66 7.68
N ASN A 38 -6.76 -8.57 8.08
CA ASN A 38 -5.57 -8.66 8.92
C ASN A 38 -5.91 -9.24 10.30
N GLU A 39 -7.01 -8.83 10.92
CA GLU A 39 -7.48 -9.37 12.20
C GLU A 39 -7.81 -10.87 12.11
N ALA A 40 -8.57 -11.28 11.08
CA ALA A 40 -8.96 -12.67 10.89
C ALA A 40 -7.75 -13.62 10.69
N ASN A 41 -6.64 -13.10 10.17
CA ASN A 41 -5.41 -13.86 9.95
C ASN A 41 -4.32 -13.59 11.01
N ALA A 42 -4.63 -12.80 12.06
CA ALA A 42 -3.69 -12.36 13.08
C ALA A 42 -2.41 -11.70 12.52
N LEU A 43 -2.54 -10.97 11.41
CA LEU A 43 -1.45 -10.29 10.73
C LEU A 43 -1.15 -8.94 11.38
N ASN A 44 0.13 -8.62 11.46
CA ASN A 44 0.64 -7.33 11.90
C ASN A 44 1.55 -6.74 10.81
N PRO A 45 1.88 -5.43 10.88
CA PRO A 45 2.64 -4.74 9.82
C PRO A 45 4.02 -5.32 9.47
N THR A 46 4.59 -6.21 10.31
CA THR A 46 5.85 -6.90 9.99
C THR A 46 5.67 -8.13 9.12
N ASP A 47 4.44 -8.59 8.92
CA ASP A 47 4.14 -9.82 8.16
C ASP A 47 4.03 -9.49 6.66
N ASP A 48 4.60 -10.35 5.81
CA ASP A 48 4.63 -10.13 4.36
C ASP A 48 3.25 -10.18 3.70
N ASP A 49 2.32 -10.90 4.32
CA ASP A 49 0.93 -11.01 3.87
C ASP A 49 0.03 -9.88 4.39
N TYR A 50 0.57 -8.92 5.17
CA TYR A 50 -0.20 -7.81 5.70
C TYR A 50 -0.85 -6.99 4.58
N LEU A 51 -2.17 -6.85 4.64
CA LEU A 51 -2.92 -6.16 3.60
C LEU A 51 -3.02 -4.66 3.90
N TYR A 52 -2.20 -3.86 3.22
CA TYR A 52 -2.37 -2.42 3.20
C TYR A 52 -3.46 -1.99 2.20
N THR A 53 -4.22 -0.96 2.55
CA THR A 53 -4.96 -0.22 1.55
C THR A 53 -4.00 0.61 0.70
N PRO A 54 -4.37 1.00 -0.55
CA PRO A 54 -3.49 1.81 -1.37
C PRO A 54 -3.11 3.12 -0.69
N GLY A 55 -4.02 3.73 0.09
CA GLY A 55 -3.75 4.95 0.83
C GLY A 55 -2.72 4.74 1.94
N GLN A 56 -2.86 3.68 2.72
CA GLN A 56 -1.90 3.32 3.76
C GLN A 56 -0.51 3.04 3.18
N ALA A 57 -0.43 2.28 2.07
CA ALA A 57 0.83 2.01 1.40
C ALA A 57 1.53 3.30 0.91
N GLN A 58 0.77 4.30 0.44
CA GLN A 58 1.34 5.60 0.06
C GLN A 58 1.89 6.37 1.27
N VAL A 59 1.24 6.29 2.43
CA VAL A 59 1.73 6.93 3.66
C VAL A 59 3.01 6.25 4.12
N VAL A 60 2.98 4.93 4.29
CA VAL A 60 4.13 4.14 4.74
C VAL A 60 5.34 4.34 3.84
N ALA A 61 5.14 4.32 2.51
CA ALA A 61 6.24 4.56 1.57
C ALA A 61 6.85 5.96 1.72
N ARG A 62 6.02 6.99 1.96
CA ARG A 62 6.52 8.37 2.17
C ARG A 62 7.24 8.51 3.50
N ASP A 63 6.72 7.93 4.58
CA ASP A 63 7.37 7.96 5.89
C ASP A 63 8.74 7.25 5.87
N ALA A 64 8.81 6.11 5.19
CA ALA A 64 10.08 5.38 4.99
C ALA A 64 11.09 6.22 4.18
N LEU A 65 10.64 6.91 3.13
CA LEU A 65 11.51 7.80 2.32
C LEU A 65 11.97 9.04 3.09
N ALA A 66 11.10 9.65 3.89
CA ALA A 66 11.45 10.80 4.73
C ALA A 66 12.57 10.43 5.72
N THR A 67 12.58 9.19 6.20
CA THR A 67 13.61 8.66 7.09
C THR A 67 15.02 8.68 6.46
N ILE A 68 15.13 8.63 5.13
CA ILE A 68 16.39 8.76 4.38
C ILE A 68 16.59 10.14 3.74
N GLY A 69 15.82 11.14 4.17
CA GLY A 69 15.91 12.52 3.69
C GLY A 69 15.30 12.76 2.31
N ILE A 70 14.43 11.86 1.83
CA ILE A 70 13.68 12.04 0.59
C ILE A 70 12.27 12.51 0.92
N GLU A 71 12.04 13.80 0.76
CA GLU A 71 10.72 14.41 0.97
C GLU A 71 9.87 14.31 -0.31
N VAL A 72 8.72 13.65 -0.20
CA VAL A 72 7.73 13.56 -1.28
C VAL A 72 6.54 14.44 -0.92
N ALA A 73 6.17 15.35 -1.82
CA ALA A 73 5.05 16.25 -1.61
C ALA A 73 3.74 15.49 -1.32
N ASP A 74 2.86 16.05 -0.49
CA ASP A 74 1.63 15.38 -0.05
C ASP A 74 0.63 15.07 -1.17
N ASP A 75 0.67 15.86 -2.23
CA ASP A 75 -0.15 15.69 -3.43
C ASP A 75 0.50 14.75 -4.46
N ALA A 76 1.76 14.38 -4.28
CA ALA A 76 2.49 13.49 -5.18
C ALA A 76 2.22 12.02 -4.86
N ARG A 77 1.92 11.24 -5.90
CA ARG A 77 1.77 9.78 -5.76
C ARG A 77 3.12 9.09 -5.82
N VAL A 78 3.35 8.14 -4.93
CA VAL A 78 4.45 7.19 -5.01
C VAL A 78 4.06 6.03 -5.93
N LEU A 79 4.90 5.73 -6.92
CA LEU A 79 4.67 4.64 -7.88
C LEU A 79 5.92 3.77 -7.98
N LEU A 80 5.73 2.46 -8.12
CA LEU A 80 6.82 1.54 -8.42
C LEU A 80 7.20 1.59 -9.90
N THR A 81 8.49 1.52 -10.20
CA THR A 81 9.02 1.41 -11.57
C THR A 81 10.20 0.44 -11.59
N ASP A 82 10.44 -0.15 -12.76
CA ASP A 82 11.67 -0.89 -13.10
C ASP A 82 12.69 -0.01 -13.84
N GLY A 83 12.35 1.26 -14.09
CA GLY A 83 13.15 2.21 -14.84
C GLY A 83 13.87 3.23 -13.96
N ARG A 84 13.79 4.50 -14.37
CA ARG A 84 14.44 5.59 -13.64
C ARG A 84 13.56 6.07 -12.49
N ALA A 85 14.06 5.94 -11.28
CA ALA A 85 13.47 6.52 -10.07
C ALA A 85 13.62 8.05 -10.00
N GLY A 86 12.73 8.70 -9.25
CA GLY A 86 12.72 10.13 -8.98
C GLY A 86 11.41 10.83 -9.39
N PRO A 87 11.35 12.17 -9.26
CA PRO A 87 10.17 12.96 -9.59
C PRO A 87 9.79 12.84 -11.08
N ARG A 88 8.51 12.57 -11.36
CA ARG A 88 7.93 12.54 -12.71
C ARG A 88 6.50 13.03 -12.68
N ALA A 89 6.26 14.22 -13.24
CA ALA A 89 4.93 14.77 -13.55
C ALA A 89 3.85 14.51 -12.47
N GLY A 90 4.06 15.05 -11.26
CA GLY A 90 3.10 14.91 -10.14
C GLY A 90 3.16 13.55 -9.42
N ALA A 91 4.13 12.70 -9.74
CA ALA A 91 4.42 11.47 -9.03
C ALA A 91 5.91 11.40 -8.65
N TYR A 92 6.22 10.49 -7.73
CA TYR A 92 7.57 10.10 -7.37
C TYR A 92 7.74 8.60 -7.69
N LEU A 93 8.64 8.30 -8.62
CA LEU A 93 8.92 6.92 -9.01
C LEU A 93 9.95 6.29 -8.09
N LEU A 94 9.69 5.07 -7.63
CA LEU A 94 10.56 4.27 -6.78
C LEU A 94 10.84 2.92 -7.40
N ASN A 95 12.07 2.45 -7.26
CA ASN A 95 12.39 1.04 -7.50
C ASN A 95 12.05 0.22 -6.24
N PRO A 96 11.63 -1.06 -6.36
CA PRO A 96 11.38 -1.93 -5.21
C PRO A 96 12.52 -1.96 -4.18
N GLY A 97 13.78 -2.07 -4.64
CA GLY A 97 14.94 -2.04 -3.75
C GLY A 97 15.15 -0.72 -2.98
N GLN A 98 14.58 0.39 -3.47
CA GLN A 98 14.56 1.65 -2.70
C GLN A 98 13.54 1.60 -1.57
N VAL A 99 12.41 0.91 -1.77
CA VAL A 99 11.42 0.68 -0.70
C VAL A 99 12.03 -0.23 0.37
N GLU A 100 12.67 -1.33 -0.03
CA GLU A 100 13.39 -2.23 0.89
C GLU A 100 14.43 -1.47 1.72
N THR A 101 15.26 -0.66 1.05
CA THR A 101 16.27 0.15 1.74
C THR A 101 15.64 1.17 2.68
N ALA A 102 14.58 1.87 2.25
CA ALA A 102 13.91 2.88 3.06
C ALA A 102 13.26 2.26 4.31
N VAL A 103 12.61 1.10 4.17
CA VAL A 103 12.03 0.34 5.29
C VAL A 103 13.12 -0.12 6.27
N GLU A 104 14.24 -0.62 5.77
CA GLU A 104 15.36 -1.02 6.64
C GLU A 104 15.95 0.18 7.38
N GLN A 105 16.13 1.32 6.71
CA GLN A 105 16.61 2.54 7.38
C GLN A 105 15.59 3.07 8.40
N HIS A 106 14.30 2.98 8.10
CA HIS A 106 13.24 3.32 9.04
C HIS A 106 13.37 2.50 10.32
N ARG A 107 13.49 1.18 10.20
CA ARG A 107 13.71 0.27 11.34
C ARG A 107 14.94 0.63 12.17
N LEU A 108 16.05 0.96 11.51
CA LEU A 108 17.29 1.33 12.20
C LEU A 108 17.19 2.66 12.96
N ILE A 109 16.34 3.58 12.50
CA ILE A 109 16.20 4.94 13.06
C ILE A 109 15.11 4.99 14.14
N THR A 110 13.95 4.38 13.90
CA THR A 110 12.78 4.45 14.79
C THR A 110 12.66 3.24 15.72
N GLY A 111 13.28 2.12 15.35
CA GLY A 111 13.06 0.81 15.99
C GLY A 111 11.78 0.12 15.56
N GLU A 112 10.96 0.73 14.68
CA GLU A 112 9.72 0.16 14.16
C GLU A 112 9.99 -0.74 12.95
N SER A 113 9.51 -1.98 12.98
CA SER A 113 9.64 -2.92 11.88
C SER A 113 8.39 -2.91 11.00
N LEU A 114 8.60 -2.97 9.68
CA LEU A 114 7.56 -3.03 8.66
C LEU A 114 7.97 -4.07 7.60
N SER A 115 7.02 -4.76 6.98
CA SER A 115 7.32 -5.61 5.83
C SER A 115 7.44 -4.77 4.56
N ALA A 116 8.61 -4.81 3.92
CA ALA A 116 8.82 -4.20 2.61
C ALA A 116 7.95 -4.88 1.55
N ASP A 117 7.78 -6.20 1.62
CA ASP A 117 6.99 -6.99 0.66
C ASP A 117 5.51 -6.58 0.70
N ALA A 118 4.95 -6.42 1.90
CA ALA A 118 3.57 -5.95 2.08
C ALA A 118 3.36 -4.55 1.47
N VAL A 119 4.31 -3.63 1.65
CA VAL A 119 4.27 -2.28 1.08
C VAL A 119 4.38 -2.33 -0.44
N ILE A 120 5.38 -3.06 -0.97
CA ILE A 120 5.63 -3.21 -2.41
C ILE A 120 4.42 -3.82 -3.12
N ALA A 121 3.81 -4.86 -2.55
CA ALA A 121 2.63 -5.51 -3.11
C ALA A 121 1.40 -4.59 -3.19
N SER A 122 1.37 -3.55 -2.35
CA SER A 122 0.25 -2.62 -2.20
C SER A 122 0.43 -1.31 -2.98
N LEU A 123 1.66 -0.99 -3.40
CA LEU A 123 1.95 0.17 -4.22
C LEU A 123 1.58 -0.05 -5.70
N PRO A 124 1.06 0.97 -6.39
CA PRO A 124 0.79 0.90 -7.83
C PRO A 124 2.08 0.92 -8.66
N TRP A 125 2.08 0.17 -9.77
CA TRP A 125 3.13 0.24 -10.81
C TRP A 125 2.87 1.42 -11.77
N ALA A 126 3.95 2.05 -12.23
CA ALA A 126 3.95 3.22 -13.11
C ALA A 126 3.62 2.91 -14.58
#